data_AF-A0A2T7U545-F1
#
_entry.id   AF-A0A2T7U545-F1
#
_cell.length_a   1.000
_cell.length_b   1.000
_cell.length_c   1.000
_cell.angle_alpha   90.00
_cell.angle_beta   90.00
_cell.angle_gamma   90.00
#
_symmetry.space_group_name_H-M   'P 1'
#
loop_
_entity.id
_entity.type
_entity.pdbx_description
1 polymer ?
#
loop_
_entity_poly.entity_id
_entity_poly.type
_entity_poly.pdbx_seq_one_letter_code
_entity_poly.pdbx_strand_id
1 'polypeptide(L)' 'MSDTHLTADDLAATLTAFAISLVAALKPKKPNEVLENLANELDDFANKAPDTPAADALAMTARMLMASEPR' A
#
# COMPACT_ATOMS: atom_id res chain seq x y z
N MET A 1 4.29 -19.22 -23.64
CA MET A 1 3.43 -18.42 -22.75
C MET A 1 4.31 -18.08 -21.57
N SER A 2 4.69 -16.81 -21.41
CA SER A 2 5.48 -16.40 -20.25
C SER A 2 4.54 -16.40 -19.06
N ASP A 3 4.71 -17.35 -18.14
CA ASP A 3 4.10 -17.29 -16.81
C ASP A 3 4.69 -16.07 -16.11
N THR A 4 4.02 -14.93 -16.24
CA THR A 4 4.36 -13.74 -15.46
C THR A 4 3.95 -14.04 -14.03
N HIS A 5 4.89 -14.59 -13.26
CA HIS A 5 4.72 -14.77 -11.83
C HIS A 5 4.49 -13.40 -11.20
N LEU A 6 3.29 -13.18 -10.67
CA LEU A 6 2.95 -11.97 -9.92
C LEU A 6 3.88 -11.89 -8.70
N THR A 7 4.72 -10.87 -8.64
CA THR A 7 5.65 -10.67 -7.54
C THR A 7 4.97 -9.93 -6.38
N ALA A 8 5.57 -9.97 -5.19
CA ALA A 8 5.13 -9.13 -4.07
C ALA A 8 5.17 -7.64 -4.45
N ASP A 9 6.12 -7.24 -5.30
CA ASP A 9 6.26 -5.87 -5.79
C ASP A 9 5.06 -5.47 -6.67
N ASP A 10 4.64 -6.35 -7.58
CA ASP A 10 3.46 -6.12 -8.44
C ASP A 10 2.18 -6.00 -7.61
N LEU A 11 2.06 -6.86 -6.58
CA LEU A 11 0.93 -6.81 -5.65
C LEU A 11 0.93 -5.51 -4.85
N ALA A 12 2.09 -5.11 -4.31
CA ALA A 12 2.23 -3.90 -3.52
C ALA A 12 1.96 -2.64 -4.36
N ALA A 13 2.44 -2.59 -5.60
CA ALA A 13 2.17 -1.50 -6.54
C ALA A 13 0.68 -1.40 -6.87
N THR A 14 0.01 -2.54 -7.08
CA THR A 14 -1.43 -2.59 -7.36
C THR A 14 -2.26 -2.11 -6.16
N LEU A 15 -1.92 -2.56 -4.95
CA LEU A 15 -2.58 -2.12 -3.72
C LEU A 15 -2.38 -0.61 -3.47
N THR A 16 -1.18 -0.11 -3.74
CA THR A 16 -0.86 1.33 -3.63
C THR A 16 -1.71 2.15 -4.60
N ALA A 17 -1.75 1.75 -5.87
CA ALA A 17 -2.54 2.44 -6.90
C ALA A 17 -4.04 2.41 -6.59
N PHE A 18 -4.54 1.29 -6.06
CA PHE A 18 -5.92 1.16 -5.61
C PHE A 18 -6.23 2.11 -4.45
N ALA A 19 -5.40 2.14 -3.41
CA ALA A 19 -5.58 3.02 -2.26
C ALA A 19 -5.60 4.51 -2.67
N ILE A 20 -4.67 4.94 -3.52
CA ILE A 20 -4.64 6.32 -4.06
C ILE A 20 -5.91 6.61 -4.85
N SER A 21 -6.33 5.70 -5.73
CA SER A 21 -7.53 5.87 -6.56
C SER A 21 -8.80 5.93 -5.71
N LEU A 22 -8.90 5.09 -4.67
CA LEU A 22 -10.02 5.05 -3.74
C LEU A 22 -10.11 6.36 -2.96
N VAL A 23 -9.00 6.85 -2.41
CA VAL A 23 -8.97 8.13 -1.68
C VAL A 23 -9.35 9.29 -2.61
N ALA A 24 -8.83 9.31 -3.84
CA ALA A 24 -9.20 10.32 -4.83
C ALA A 24 -10.70 10.27 -5.17
N ALA A 25 -11.30 9.08 -5.27
CA ALA A 25 -12.72 8.91 -5.54
C ALA A 25 -13.61 9.32 -4.35
N LEU A 26 -13.19 9.02 -3.12
CA LEU A 26 -13.91 9.37 -1.89
C LEU A 26 -13.85 10.86 -1.57
N LYS A 27 -12.88 11.60 -2.14
CA LYS A 27 -12.68 13.04 -1.93
C LYS A 27 -12.75 13.44 -0.45
N PRO A 28 -12.02 12.76 0.45
CA PRO A 28 -12.00 13.15 1.85
C PRO A 28 -11.44 14.57 1.98
N LYS A 29 -11.82 15.27 3.04
CA LYS A 29 -11.33 16.63 3.32
C LYS A 29 -9.81 16.69 3.47
N LYS A 30 -9.19 15.57 3.84
CA LYS A 30 -7.75 15.44 4.10
C LYS A 30 -7.23 14.12 3.51
N PRO A 31 -7.02 14.06 2.19
CA PRO A 31 -6.64 12.81 1.51
C PRO A 31 -5.28 12.28 1.98
N ASN A 32 -4.32 13.15 2.26
CA ASN A 32 -2.99 12.74 2.70
C ASN A 32 -3.05 12.10 4.10
N GLU A 33 -3.78 12.67 5.05
CA GLU A 33 -3.96 12.05 6.38
C GLU A 33 -4.65 10.68 6.28
N VAL A 34 -5.56 10.49 5.32
CA VAL A 34 -6.21 9.19 5.10
C VAL A 34 -5.21 8.16 4.55
N LEU A 35 -4.37 8.56 3.59
CA LEU A 35 -3.33 7.69 3.04
C LEU A 35 -2.25 7.37 4.08
N GLU A 36 -1.87 8.33 4.91
CA GLU A 36 -0.91 8.16 6.01
C GLU A 36 -1.44 7.20 7.08
N ASN A 37 -2.70 7.39 7.52
CA ASN A 37 -3.34 6.47 8.46
C ASN A 37 -3.42 5.05 7.89
N LEU A 38 -3.78 4.91 6.61
CA LEU A 38 -3.81 3.61 5.95
C LEU A 38 -2.40 2.98 5.87
N ALA A 39 -1.37 3.77 5.55
CA ALA A 39 0.00 3.28 5.53
C ALA A 39 0.44 2.76 6.91
N ASN A 40 0.12 3.50 7.97
CA ASN A 40 0.42 3.09 9.35
C ASN A 40 -0.32 1.79 9.74
N GLU A 41 -1.60 1.65 9.37
CA GLU A 41 -2.36 0.42 9.63
C GLU A 41 -1.76 -0.78 8.87
N LEU A 42 -1.33 -0.60 7.62
CA LEU A 42 -0.71 -1.66 6.83
C LEU A 42 0.64 -2.09 7.43
N ASP A 43 1.45 -1.15 7.93
CA ASP A 43 2.71 -1.45 8.61
C ASP A 43 2.46 -2.19 9.94
N ASP A 44 1.48 -1.76 10.73
CA ASP A 44 1.04 -2.46 11.96
C ASP A 44 0.56 -3.89 11.67
N PHE A 45 -0.17 -4.11 10.57
CA PHE A 45 -0.58 -5.45 10.16
C PHE A 45 0.59 -6.32 9.72
N ALA A 46 1.54 -5.76 8.97
CA ALA A 46 2.76 -6.47 8.59
C ALA A 46 3.57 -6.91 9.83
N ASN A 47 3.67 -6.03 10.83
CA ASN A 47 4.39 -6.29 12.08
C ASN A 47 3.71 -7.35 12.98
N LYS A 48 2.40 -7.59 12.83
CA LYS A 48 1.66 -8.61 13.61
C LYS A 48 1.83 -10.03 13.06
N ALA A 49 2.20 -10.18 11.79
CA ALA A 49 2.42 -11.48 11.16
C ALA A 49 3.73 -11.47 10.34
N PRO A 50 4.88 -11.28 11.02
CA PRO A 50 6.17 -11.20 10.34
C PRO A 50 6.50 -12.51 9.61
N ASP A 51 7.38 -12.42 8.61
CA ASP A 51 7.89 -13.54 7.81
C ASP A 51 6.87 -14.21 6.86
N THR A 52 5.84 -13.47 6.44
CA THR A 52 4.90 -13.94 5.41
C THR A 52 5.02 -13.09 4.13
N PRO A 53 4.85 -13.67 2.93
CA PRO A 53 4.83 -12.90 1.68
C PRO A 53 3.76 -11.79 1.67
N ALA A 54 2.67 -12.00 2.43
CA ALA A 54 1.64 -10.99 2.61
C ALA A 54 2.14 -9.80 3.45
N ALA A 55 2.88 -10.06 4.54
CA ALA A 55 3.48 -9.00 5.35
C ALA A 55 4.47 -8.15 4.55
N ASP A 56 5.29 -8.78 3.70
CA ASP A 56 6.21 -8.05 2.81
C ASP A 56 5.45 -7.13 1.84
N ALA A 57 4.39 -7.63 1.20
CA ALA A 57 3.56 -6.83 0.31
C ALA A 57 2.89 -5.65 1.04
N LEU A 58 2.37 -5.87 2.25
CA LEU A 58 1.73 -4.84 3.06
C LEU A 58 2.73 -3.76 3.52
N ALA A 59 3.89 -4.17 4.03
CA ALA A 59 4.96 -3.26 4.41
C ALA A 59 5.45 -2.44 3.21
N MET A 60 5.51 -3.06 2.03
CA MET A 60 5.93 -2.37 0.83
C MET A 60 4.86 -1.38 0.33
N THR A 61 3.58 -1.74 0.36
CA THR A 61 2.48 -0.82 0.10
C THR A 61 2.49 0.37 1.06
N ALA A 62 2.70 0.14 2.36
CA ALA A 62 2.80 1.22 3.36
C ALA A 62 3.90 2.22 2.99
N ARG A 63 5.10 1.73 2.63
CA ARG A 63 6.22 2.57 2.19
C ARG A 63 5.90 3.35 0.92
N MET A 64 5.27 2.72 -0.07
CA MET A 64 4.91 3.39 -1.33
C MET A 64 3.85 4.47 -1.12
N LEU A 65 2.89 4.26 -0.22
CA LEU A 65 1.89 5.26 0.13
C LEU A 65 2.54 6.49 0.82
N MET A 66 3.45 6.27 1.77
CA MET A 66 4.20 7.37 2.40
C MET A 66 5.12 8.10 1.41
N ALA A 67 5.69 7.40 0.44
CA ALA A 67 6.55 8.01 -0.58
C ALA A 67 5.77 8.77 -1.67
N SER A 68 4.44 8.62 -1.74
CA SER A 68 3.60 9.23 -2.77
C SER A 68 3.25 10.71 -2.51
N GLU A 69 3.73 11.29 -1.39
CA GLU A 69 3.55 12.72 -1.11
C GLU A 69 4.29 13.60 -2.14
N PRO A 70 3.59 14.50 -2.84
CA PRO A 70 4.24 15.66 -3.44
C PRO A 70 4.63 16.61 -2.31
N ARG A 71 5.93 16.76 -2.06
CA ARG A 71 6.49 17.81 -1.20
C ARG A 71 6.10 19.21 -1.66
#